data_AF-A0A182TUD5-F1
#
_entry.id   AF-A0A182TUD5-F1
#
_cell.length_a   1.000
_cell.length_b   1.000
_cell.length_c   1.000
_cell.angle_alpha   90.00
_cell.angle_beta   90.00
_cell.angle_gamma   90.00
#
_symmetry.space_group_name_H-M   'P 1'
#
loop_
_entity.id
_entity.type
_entity.pdbx_description
1 polymer ?
#
loop_
_entity_poly.entity_id
_entity_poly.type
_entity_poly.pdbx_seq_one_letter_code
_entity_poly.pdbx_strand_id
1 'polypeptide(L)'
;ISGTAAKLGQPNAYHHCTLLVNSNKLHLGASLEKDNVEITSKATASIPSPIKNLVDVNRTVNIQQLLSAIGYEFLRTPATQLTDGGRELLMKQRGFQLINPTDKWFPGITELRENFASWDWRFGKTPNFSVQKTIQLKSTTAAHQQEMKVKVDVEKALIKEISLILPNHEPIPVVSDMVGRAYSEDCFHGIAEALKGASTENMQQAMGL
;
A
#
# COMPACT_ATOMS: atom_id res chain seq x y z
N ILE A 1 -6.17 6.62 17.81
CA ILE A 1 -5.42 5.50 18.46
C ILE A 1 -5.69 4.14 17.82
N SER A 2 -6.76 3.97 17.04
CA SER A 2 -7.17 2.69 16.43
C SER A 2 -7.67 2.92 15.01
N GLY A 3 -7.48 1.95 14.13
CA GLY A 3 -8.15 1.85 12.83
C GLY A 3 -8.80 0.48 12.68
N THR A 4 -9.93 0.41 11.99
CA THR A 4 -10.75 -0.81 11.85
C THR A 4 -10.96 -1.18 10.39
N ALA A 5 -11.19 -2.47 10.13
CA ALA A 5 -11.69 -2.97 8.87
C ALA A 5 -12.40 -4.31 9.09
N ALA A 6 -13.20 -4.73 8.11
CA ALA A 6 -14.00 -5.96 8.20
C ALA A 6 -14.05 -6.68 6.85
N LYS A 7 -14.31 -7.99 6.93
CA LYS A 7 -14.57 -8.84 5.77
C LYS A 7 -15.80 -9.68 6.07
N LEU A 8 -16.74 -9.67 5.13
CA LEU A 8 -17.87 -10.58 5.10
C LEU A 8 -17.58 -11.69 4.11
N GLY A 9 -17.74 -12.93 4.54
CA GLY A 9 -17.68 -14.13 3.71
C GLY A 9 -18.80 -15.09 4.10
N GLN A 10 -18.94 -16.19 3.37
CA GLN A 10 -19.87 -17.25 3.71
C GLN A 10 -19.08 -18.47 4.21
N PRO A 11 -19.38 -19.02 5.40
CA PRO A 11 -20.39 -18.59 6.38
C PRO A 11 -19.90 -17.54 7.40
N ASN A 12 -18.66 -17.06 7.28
CA ASN A 12 -17.98 -16.32 8.35
C ASN A 12 -17.77 -14.84 8.03
N ALA A 13 -17.87 -14.00 9.05
CA ALA A 13 -17.46 -12.61 9.03
C ALA A 13 -16.38 -12.35 10.08
N TYR A 14 -15.48 -11.41 9.83
CA TYR A 14 -14.56 -10.91 10.84
C TYR A 14 -14.43 -9.40 10.80
N HIS A 15 -14.27 -8.81 11.97
CA HIS A 15 -13.87 -7.43 12.18
C HIS A 15 -12.50 -7.45 12.87
N HIS A 16 -11.54 -6.73 12.31
CA HIS A 16 -10.22 -6.56 12.92
C HIS A 16 -9.93 -5.08 13.13
N CYS A 17 -9.06 -4.80 14.10
CA CYS A 17 -8.63 -3.45 14.38
C CYS A 17 -7.17 -3.43 14.84
N THR A 18 -6.57 -2.25 14.79
CA THR A 18 -5.27 -1.96 15.37
C THR A 18 -5.42 -1.11 16.64
N LEU A 19 -4.45 -1.18 17.54
CA LEU A 19 -4.31 -0.24 18.65
C LEU A 19 -2.88 0.26 18.71
N LEU A 20 -2.69 1.57 18.61
CA LEU A 20 -1.39 2.21 18.73
C LEU A 20 -1.02 2.29 20.22
N VAL A 21 -0.20 1.34 20.68
CA VAL A 21 0.18 1.25 22.09
C VAL A 21 1.44 2.06 22.37
N ASN A 22 2.54 1.71 21.71
CA ASN A 22 3.83 2.39 21.76
C ASN A 22 4.54 2.27 20.40
N SER A 23 3.81 2.53 19.32
CA SER A 23 4.35 2.44 17.96
C SER A 23 5.34 3.59 17.69
N ASN A 24 6.39 3.32 16.93
CA ASN A 24 7.30 4.37 16.47
C ASN A 24 6.56 5.25 15.42
N LYS A 25 6.09 6.41 15.88
CA LYS A 25 5.30 7.34 15.05
C LYS A 25 6.09 7.93 13.89
N LEU A 26 7.41 8.07 14.03
CA LEU A 26 8.27 8.57 12.95
C LEU A 26 8.40 7.55 11.82
N HIS A 27 8.66 6.29 12.15
CA HIS A 27 8.73 5.21 11.15
C HIS A 27 7.37 4.99 10.48
N LEU A 28 6.27 5.07 11.25
CA LEU A 28 4.92 4.99 10.70
C LEU A 28 4.65 6.12 9.71
N GLY A 29 5.02 7.36 10.05
CA GLY A 29 4.89 8.51 9.16
C GLY A 29 5.68 8.32 7.86
N ALA A 30 6.96 8.01 7.96
CA ALA A 30 7.84 7.79 6.82
C ALA A 30 7.38 6.62 5.92
N SER A 31 6.81 5.56 6.49
CA SER A 31 6.34 4.39 5.72
C SER A 31 5.02 4.62 4.99
N LEU A 32 4.28 5.69 5.34
CA LEU A 32 2.99 6.04 4.74
C LEU A 32 3.07 7.32 3.89
N GLU A 33 4.25 7.93 3.84
CA GLU A 33 4.52 9.09 3.00
C GLU A 33 4.38 8.69 1.53
N LYS A 34 3.83 9.62 0.74
CA LYS A 34 3.64 9.42 -0.69
C LYS A 34 4.67 10.25 -1.43
N ASP A 35 5.25 9.67 -2.47
CA ASP A 35 6.08 10.42 -3.40
C ASP A 35 5.26 11.47 -4.14
N ASN A 36 5.92 12.57 -4.49
CA ASN A 36 5.30 13.68 -5.22
C ASN A 36 5.24 13.37 -6.72
N VAL A 37 4.46 12.35 -7.07
CA VAL A 37 4.20 11.90 -8.44
C VAL A 37 2.70 11.93 -8.75
N GLU A 38 2.36 12.24 -10.00
CA GLU A 38 0.97 12.31 -10.44
C GLU A 38 0.46 10.89 -10.75
N ILE A 39 -0.19 10.26 -9.76
CA ILE A 39 -0.78 8.92 -9.89
C ILE A 39 -2.28 9.03 -10.14
N THR A 40 -2.75 8.47 -11.25
CA THR A 40 -4.18 8.30 -11.56
C THR A 40 -4.59 6.85 -11.36
N SER A 41 -5.49 6.56 -10.41
CA SER A 41 -5.96 5.21 -10.10
C SER A 41 -7.40 5.19 -9.58
N LYS A 42 -8.07 4.04 -9.68
CA LYS A 42 -9.37 3.75 -9.03
C LYS A 42 -9.23 3.12 -7.63
N ALA A 43 -8.01 3.03 -7.10
CA ALA A 43 -7.76 2.49 -5.77
C ALA A 43 -8.44 3.33 -4.67
N THR A 44 -8.90 2.66 -3.61
CA THR A 44 -9.48 3.33 -2.45
C THR A 44 -8.40 4.11 -1.71
N ALA A 45 -8.57 5.43 -1.60
CA ALA A 45 -7.64 6.29 -0.90
C ALA A 45 -7.71 6.08 0.62
N SER A 46 -6.54 6.09 1.26
CA SER A 46 -6.46 6.17 2.73
C SER A 46 -6.86 7.57 3.22
N ILE A 47 -7.45 7.65 4.41
CA ILE A 47 -7.81 8.92 5.07
C ILE A 47 -6.75 9.23 6.14
N PRO A 48 -5.90 10.25 5.94
CA PRO A 48 -4.95 10.68 6.97
C PRO A 48 -5.68 11.12 8.22
N SER A 49 -5.21 10.68 9.39
CA SER A 49 -5.84 10.99 10.67
C SER A 49 -4.76 11.29 11.71
N PRO A 50 -5.00 12.25 12.63
CA PRO A 50 -4.13 12.46 13.77
C PRO A 50 -4.03 11.18 14.61
N ILE A 51 -2.80 10.77 14.91
CA ILE A 51 -2.53 9.56 15.69
C ILE A 51 -1.97 9.90 17.08
N LYS A 52 -2.18 8.99 18.02
CA LYS A 52 -1.62 9.03 19.37
C LYS A 52 -1.39 7.61 19.85
N ASN A 53 -0.32 7.39 20.62
CA ASN A 53 -0.09 6.12 21.31
C ASN A 53 -0.82 6.12 22.67
N LEU A 54 -1.20 4.95 23.16
CA LEU A 54 -1.72 4.80 24.52
C LEU A 54 -0.69 5.26 25.56
N VAL A 55 0.60 4.98 25.36
CA VAL A 55 1.66 5.43 26.29
C VAL A 55 1.85 6.95 26.34
N ASP A 56 1.39 7.68 25.33
CA ASP A 56 1.40 9.15 25.34
C ASP A 56 0.34 9.71 26.32
N VAL A 57 -0.66 8.90 26.69
CA VAL A 57 -1.71 9.24 27.65
C VAL A 57 -1.39 8.66 29.02
N ASN A 58 -1.00 7.38 29.07
CA ASN A 58 -0.63 6.70 30.29
C ASN A 58 0.62 5.84 30.07
N ARG A 59 1.74 6.28 30.64
CA ARG A 59 3.06 5.63 30.50
C ARG A 59 3.13 4.23 31.13
N THR A 60 2.19 3.85 31.99
CA THR A 60 2.18 2.51 32.59
C THR A 60 1.61 1.44 31.66
N VAL A 61 0.93 1.83 30.58
CA VAL A 61 0.34 0.89 29.62
C VAL A 61 1.44 0.10 28.92
N ASN A 62 1.30 -1.22 28.90
CA ASN A 62 2.13 -2.10 28.09
C ASN A 62 1.29 -3.14 27.35
N ILE A 63 1.89 -3.79 26.35
CA ILE A 63 1.22 -4.76 25.48
C ILE A 63 0.63 -5.92 26.27
N GLN A 64 1.35 -6.46 27.26
CA GLN A 64 0.90 -7.64 28.00
C GLN A 64 -0.37 -7.33 28.82
N GLN A 65 -0.36 -6.20 29.55
CA GLN A 65 -1.53 -5.74 30.30
C GLN A 65 -2.72 -5.45 29.37
N LEU A 66 -2.47 -4.84 28.21
CA LEU A 66 -3.53 -4.55 27.24
C LEU A 66 -4.15 -5.83 26.68
N LEU A 67 -3.35 -6.82 26.29
CA LEU A 67 -3.83 -8.11 25.78
C LEU A 67 -4.67 -8.84 26.83
N SER A 68 -4.21 -8.85 28.09
CA SER A 68 -4.99 -9.41 29.19
C SER A 68 -6.31 -8.66 29.40
N ALA A 69 -6.28 -7.33 29.43
CA ALA A 69 -7.49 -6.53 29.62
C ALA A 69 -8.54 -6.77 28.53
N ILE A 70 -8.12 -6.74 27.26
CA ILE A 70 -9.02 -7.01 26.12
C ILE A 70 -9.55 -8.43 26.17
N GLY A 71 -8.69 -9.42 26.41
CA GLY A 71 -9.12 -10.82 26.44
C GLY A 71 -10.04 -11.14 27.60
N TYR A 72 -9.78 -10.63 28.81
CA TYR A 72 -10.70 -10.81 29.93
C TYR A 72 -12.02 -10.08 29.72
N GLU A 73 -12.01 -8.91 29.08
CA GLU A 73 -13.26 -8.25 28.69
C GLU A 73 -14.05 -9.10 27.70
N PHE A 74 -13.39 -9.63 26.68
CA PHE A 74 -14.02 -10.54 25.71
C PHE A 74 -14.61 -11.80 26.36
N LEU A 75 -13.88 -12.42 27.29
CA LEU A 75 -14.33 -13.63 27.98
C LEU A 75 -15.48 -13.39 28.99
N ARG A 76 -15.65 -12.15 29.45
CA ARG A 76 -16.70 -11.75 30.40
C ARG A 76 -17.91 -11.12 29.73
N THR A 77 -17.90 -10.95 28.41
CA THR A 77 -18.97 -10.27 27.68
C THR A 77 -19.62 -11.22 26.67
N PRO A 78 -20.91 -11.54 26.81
CA PRO A 78 -21.63 -12.38 25.84
C PRO A 78 -21.62 -11.78 24.43
N ALA A 79 -21.53 -12.61 23.39
CA ALA A 79 -21.51 -12.13 22.01
C ALA A 79 -22.80 -11.40 21.57
N THR A 80 -23.92 -11.65 22.23
CA THR A 80 -25.25 -11.09 21.92
C THR A 80 -25.64 -9.91 22.80
N GLN A 81 -24.91 -9.64 23.88
CA GLN A 81 -25.24 -8.62 24.88
C GLN A 81 -23.99 -7.93 25.37
N LEU A 82 -23.99 -6.59 25.35
CA LEU A 82 -22.88 -5.77 25.86
C LEU A 82 -22.96 -5.60 27.39
N THR A 83 -23.10 -6.70 28.11
CA THR A 83 -23.16 -6.74 29.58
C THR A 83 -21.98 -7.52 30.13
N ASP A 84 -21.30 -6.95 31.13
CA ASP A 84 -20.20 -7.62 31.81
C ASP A 84 -20.76 -8.68 32.77
N GLY A 85 -20.64 -9.95 32.39
CA GLY A 85 -21.02 -11.12 33.17
C GLY A 85 -20.07 -11.45 34.33
N GLY A 86 -19.02 -10.64 34.52
CA GLY A 86 -18.13 -10.70 35.66
C GLY A 86 -17.38 -12.04 35.79
N ARG A 87 -17.02 -12.35 37.03
CA ARG A 87 -16.26 -13.57 37.36
C ARG A 87 -17.05 -14.85 37.07
N GLU A 88 -18.37 -14.83 37.22
CA GLU A 88 -19.19 -16.02 37.01
C GLU A 88 -19.11 -16.50 35.55
N LEU A 89 -19.22 -15.58 34.59
CA LEU A 89 -19.07 -15.92 33.18
C LEU A 89 -17.64 -16.32 32.83
N LEU A 90 -16.64 -15.61 33.38
CA LEU A 90 -15.23 -15.93 33.16
C LEU A 90 -14.90 -17.38 33.53
N MET A 91 -15.38 -17.87 34.67
CA MET A 91 -15.12 -19.23 35.16
C MET A 91 -15.75 -20.32 34.29
N LYS A 92 -16.71 -19.98 33.42
CA LYS A 92 -17.32 -20.91 32.45
C LYS A 92 -16.51 -21.01 31.14
N GLN A 93 -15.56 -20.09 30.91
CA GLN A 93 -14.73 -20.07 29.71
C GLN A 93 -13.46 -20.90 29.87
N ARG A 94 -12.89 -21.36 28.75
CA ARG A 94 -11.60 -22.09 28.73
C ARG A 94 -10.37 -21.19 28.89
N GLY A 95 -10.56 -19.89 29.09
CA GLY A 95 -9.47 -18.91 29.16
C GLY A 95 -8.77 -18.68 27.82
N PHE A 96 -7.56 -18.13 27.89
CA PHE A 96 -6.72 -17.89 26.73
C PHE A 96 -6.17 -19.20 26.17
N GLN A 97 -6.31 -19.39 24.85
CA GLN A 97 -5.74 -20.54 24.14
C GLN A 97 -4.58 -20.07 23.28
N LEU A 98 -3.38 -20.57 23.57
CA LEU A 98 -2.23 -20.38 22.70
C LEU A 98 -2.39 -21.25 21.45
N ILE A 99 -2.19 -20.65 20.29
CA ILE A 99 -2.26 -21.33 19.00
C ILE A 99 -0.87 -21.42 18.38
N ASN A 100 -0.59 -22.53 17.70
CA ASN A 100 0.60 -22.69 16.87
C ASN A 100 0.21 -22.65 15.38
N PRO A 101 0.43 -21.53 14.66
CA PRO A 101 -0.04 -21.33 13.29
C PRO A 101 0.82 -22.12 12.28
N THR A 102 0.67 -23.44 12.31
CA THR A 102 1.36 -24.43 11.47
C THR A 102 0.34 -25.24 10.70
N ASP A 103 0.77 -25.83 9.58
CA ASP A 103 -0.10 -26.66 8.74
C ASP A 103 -0.68 -27.87 9.49
N LYS A 104 0.07 -28.41 10.46
CA LYS A 104 -0.39 -29.50 11.33
C LYS A 104 -1.63 -29.11 12.15
N TRP A 105 -1.72 -27.88 12.61
CA TRP A 105 -2.85 -27.39 13.41
C TRP A 105 -3.94 -26.77 12.52
N PHE A 106 -3.53 -26.16 11.42
CA PHE A 106 -4.39 -25.44 10.49
C PHE A 106 -4.00 -25.84 9.05
N PRO A 107 -4.50 -26.97 8.53
CA PRO A 107 -4.17 -27.43 7.18
C PRO A 107 -4.43 -26.36 6.12
N GLY A 108 -3.45 -26.13 5.24
CA GLY A 108 -3.52 -25.11 4.19
C GLY A 108 -3.08 -23.70 4.62
N ILE A 109 -2.71 -23.47 5.89
CA ILE A 109 -2.20 -22.16 6.33
C ILE A 109 -0.88 -21.79 5.64
N THR A 110 -0.08 -22.78 5.26
CA THR A 110 1.19 -22.57 4.55
C THR A 110 0.94 -22.06 3.15
N GLU A 111 0.04 -22.70 2.40
CA GLU A 111 -0.40 -22.26 1.07
C GLU A 111 -1.00 -20.84 1.12
N LEU A 112 -1.84 -20.56 2.11
CA LEU A 112 -2.39 -19.22 2.32
C LEU A 112 -1.30 -18.17 2.57
N ARG A 113 -0.28 -18.52 3.37
CA ARG A 113 0.87 -17.65 3.63
C ARG A 113 1.67 -17.39 2.36
N GLU A 114 1.96 -18.42 1.59
CA GLU A 114 2.70 -18.32 0.31
C GLU A 114 1.94 -17.47 -0.68
N ASN A 115 0.63 -17.71 -0.84
CA ASN A 115 -0.23 -16.88 -1.67
C ASN A 115 -0.23 -15.41 -1.22
N PHE A 116 -0.39 -15.13 0.07
CA PHE A 116 -0.37 -13.75 0.58
C PHE A 116 1.02 -13.08 0.53
N ALA A 117 2.09 -13.86 0.44
CA ALA A 117 3.45 -13.37 0.23
C ALA A 117 3.81 -13.21 -1.26
N SER A 118 3.02 -13.80 -2.18
CA SER A 118 3.27 -13.75 -3.62
C SER A 118 3.18 -12.32 -4.17
N TRP A 119 3.84 -12.10 -5.31
CA TRP A 119 3.73 -10.85 -6.06
C TRP A 119 2.28 -10.59 -6.50
N ASP A 120 1.64 -11.62 -7.06
CA ASP A 120 0.27 -11.56 -7.58
C ASP A 120 -0.72 -11.07 -6.54
N TRP A 121 -0.49 -11.41 -5.26
CA TRP A 121 -1.31 -10.90 -4.16
C TRP A 121 -0.88 -9.51 -3.68
N ARG A 122 0.39 -9.32 -3.29
CA ARG A 122 0.84 -8.07 -2.64
C ARG A 122 0.77 -6.86 -3.56
N PHE A 123 1.08 -7.07 -4.84
CA PHE A 123 1.17 -5.99 -5.83
C PHE A 123 0.24 -6.22 -7.01
N GLY A 124 0.10 -7.46 -7.47
CA GLY A 124 -0.73 -7.83 -8.63
C GLY A 124 -2.22 -7.54 -8.46
N LYS A 125 -2.71 -7.39 -7.22
CA LYS A 125 -4.10 -6.96 -6.92
C LYS A 125 -4.31 -5.45 -6.96
N THR A 126 -3.25 -4.65 -7.13
CA THR A 126 -3.38 -3.19 -7.27
C THR A 126 -4.22 -2.88 -8.51
N PRO A 127 -5.30 -2.08 -8.40
CA PRO A 127 -6.04 -1.63 -9.56
C PRO A 127 -5.13 -0.92 -10.56
N ASN A 128 -5.39 -1.08 -11.86
CA ASN A 128 -4.62 -0.42 -12.90
C ASN A 128 -4.49 1.08 -12.62
N PHE A 129 -3.30 1.61 -12.85
CA PHE A 129 -2.99 3.02 -12.60
C PHE A 129 -2.01 3.54 -13.65
N SER A 130 -1.97 4.86 -13.77
CA SER A 130 -1.01 5.57 -14.60
C SER A 130 -0.20 6.53 -13.72
N VAL A 131 1.10 6.63 -13.98
CA VAL A 131 1.98 7.60 -13.33
C VAL A 131 2.52 8.58 -14.36
N GLN A 132 2.52 9.86 -14.02
CA GLN A 132 3.01 10.92 -14.89
C GLN A 132 4.04 11.81 -14.18
N LYS A 133 5.02 12.28 -14.95
CA LYS A 133 6.01 13.26 -14.48
C LYS A 133 6.44 14.16 -15.63
N THR A 134 6.46 15.46 -15.36
CA THR A 134 6.99 16.45 -16.28
C THR A 134 8.50 16.33 -16.35
N ILE A 135 9.03 16.28 -17.57
CA ILE A 135 10.45 16.34 -17.89
C ILE A 135 10.71 17.56 -18.76
N GLN A 136 11.90 18.15 -18.58
CA GLN A 136 12.39 19.20 -19.47
C GLN A 136 13.61 18.68 -20.22
N LEU A 137 13.60 18.84 -21.54
CA LEU A 137 14.71 18.45 -22.38
C LEU A 137 15.81 19.52 -22.37
N LYS A 138 17.06 19.08 -22.38
CA LYS A 138 18.20 19.98 -22.58
C LYS A 138 18.27 20.36 -24.07
N SER A 139 17.68 21.49 -24.43
CA SER A 139 17.93 22.11 -25.74
C SER A 139 19.28 22.83 -25.75
N THR A 140 20.02 22.71 -26.85
CA THR A 140 21.25 23.48 -27.14
C THR A 140 20.97 24.95 -27.46
N THR A 141 19.72 25.33 -27.70
CA THR A 141 19.31 26.72 -27.93
C THR A 141 18.28 27.16 -26.88
N ALA A 142 18.59 28.23 -26.15
CA ALA A 142 17.82 28.76 -25.02
C ALA A 142 16.40 29.27 -25.37
N ALA A 143 15.97 29.15 -26.63
CA ALA A 143 14.72 29.74 -27.10
C ALA A 143 13.49 28.85 -26.86
N HIS A 144 13.60 27.51 -26.86
CA HIS A 144 12.43 26.61 -26.74
C HIS A 144 12.69 25.44 -25.77
N GLN A 145 12.53 25.69 -24.47
CA GLN A 145 12.35 24.60 -23.50
C GLN A 145 10.94 24.04 -23.70
N GLN A 146 10.82 22.91 -24.38
CA GLN A 146 9.56 22.20 -24.52
C GLN A 146 9.34 21.30 -23.30
N GLU A 147 8.28 21.57 -22.53
CA GLU A 147 7.85 20.67 -21.47
C GLU A 147 7.17 19.45 -22.06
N MET A 148 7.57 18.27 -21.60
CA MET A 148 6.95 17.00 -21.96
C MET A 148 6.58 16.25 -20.69
N LYS A 149 5.59 15.36 -20.76
CA LYS A 149 5.32 14.42 -19.68
C LYS A 149 5.68 13.01 -20.11
N VAL A 150 6.33 12.27 -19.22
CA VAL A 150 6.44 10.81 -19.35
C VAL A 150 5.24 10.21 -18.62
N LYS A 151 4.49 9.36 -19.30
CA LYS A 151 3.39 8.57 -18.73
C LYS A 151 3.79 7.10 -18.73
N VAL A 152 3.54 6.43 -17.62
CA VAL A 152 3.69 4.98 -17.48
C VAL A 152 2.37 4.37 -17.04
N ASP A 153 1.84 3.46 -17.85
CA ASP A 153 0.65 2.68 -17.51
C ASP A 153 1.07 1.37 -16.87
N VAL A 154 0.44 1.04 -15.73
CA VAL A 154 0.80 -0.09 -14.88
C VAL A 154 -0.40 -1.01 -14.69
N GLU A 155 -0.20 -2.30 -14.97
CA GLU A 155 -1.19 -3.37 -14.79
C GLU A 155 -0.56 -4.51 -13.99
N LYS A 156 -1.26 -5.01 -12.96
CA LYS A 156 -0.73 -6.03 -12.03
C LYS A 156 0.62 -5.65 -11.41
N ALA A 157 0.83 -4.35 -11.20
CA ALA A 157 2.09 -3.74 -10.78
C ALA A 157 3.28 -3.95 -11.73
N LEU A 158 3.02 -4.33 -12.99
CA LEU A 158 4.01 -4.41 -14.05
C LEU A 158 3.82 -3.27 -15.04
N ILE A 159 4.91 -2.74 -15.57
CA ILE A 159 4.91 -1.71 -16.59
C ILE A 159 4.27 -2.29 -17.85
N LYS A 160 3.12 -1.75 -18.25
CA LYS A 160 2.41 -2.19 -19.44
C LYS A 160 2.83 -1.39 -20.66
N GLU A 161 2.94 -0.08 -20.49
CA GLU A 161 3.27 0.85 -21.56
C GLU A 161 3.97 2.09 -21.00
N ILE A 162 4.87 2.66 -21.80
CA ILE A 162 5.53 3.93 -21.53
C ILE A 162 5.21 4.84 -22.71
N SER A 163 4.75 6.06 -22.47
CA SER A 163 4.40 7.02 -23.52
C SER A 163 4.93 8.41 -23.19
N LEU A 164 5.32 9.16 -24.21
CA LEU A 164 5.64 10.57 -24.15
C LEU A 164 4.42 11.39 -24.52
N ILE A 165 4.10 12.38 -23.69
CA ILE A 165 3.01 13.33 -23.93
C ILE A 165 3.65 14.68 -24.23
N LEU A 166 3.49 15.13 -25.46
CA LEU A 166 3.85 16.47 -25.92
C LEU A 166 2.63 17.40 -25.82
N PRO A 167 2.84 18.72 -25.62
CA PRO A 167 1.75 19.68 -25.69
C PRO A 167 1.02 19.59 -27.04
N ASN A 168 -0.30 19.41 -27.02
CA ASN A 168 -1.17 19.33 -28.20
C ASN A 168 -0.97 18.12 -29.13
N HIS A 169 -0.28 17.06 -28.68
CA HIS A 169 -0.15 15.81 -29.44
C HIS A 169 -0.78 14.63 -28.68
N GLU A 170 -1.14 13.59 -29.44
CA GLU A 170 -1.50 12.30 -28.84
C GLU A 170 -0.29 11.67 -28.13
N PRO A 171 -0.51 10.80 -27.12
CA PRO A 171 0.58 10.09 -26.45
C PRO A 171 1.36 9.22 -27.44
N ILE A 172 2.69 9.37 -27.45
CA ILE A 172 3.57 8.64 -28.36
C ILE A 172 4.24 7.50 -27.59
N PRO A 173 4.02 6.23 -27.98
CA PRO A 173 4.58 5.08 -27.27
C PRO A 173 6.10 5.04 -27.39
N VAL A 174 6.77 4.65 -26.31
CA VAL A 174 8.23 4.49 -26.23
C VAL A 174 8.55 3.01 -26.15
N VAL A 175 9.37 2.53 -27.08
CA VAL A 175 9.91 1.16 -27.02
C VAL A 175 10.98 1.11 -25.94
N SER A 176 10.78 0.24 -24.95
CA SER A 176 11.69 0.07 -23.82
C SER A 176 11.70 -1.38 -23.34
N ASP A 177 12.87 -1.86 -22.92
CA ASP A 177 13.06 -3.15 -22.26
C ASP A 177 12.50 -3.21 -20.82
N MET A 178 11.98 -2.08 -20.34
CA MET A 178 11.32 -1.96 -19.04
C MET A 178 9.87 -2.44 -19.07
N VAL A 179 9.26 -2.54 -20.26
CA VAL A 179 7.92 -3.12 -20.42
C VAL A 179 7.92 -4.56 -19.92
N GLY A 180 6.95 -4.89 -19.06
CA GLY A 180 6.83 -6.18 -18.39
C GLY A 180 7.59 -6.30 -17.06
N ARG A 181 8.43 -5.33 -16.70
CA ARG A 181 9.12 -5.30 -15.40
C ARG A 181 8.22 -4.74 -14.30
N ALA A 182 8.55 -5.07 -13.06
CA ALA A 182 7.91 -4.50 -11.88
C ALA A 182 8.02 -2.96 -11.87
N TYR A 183 6.90 -2.29 -11.61
CA TYR A 183 6.90 -0.86 -11.39
C TYR A 183 7.53 -0.52 -10.04
N SER A 184 8.45 0.44 -10.05
CA SER A 184 8.93 1.14 -8.85
C SER A 184 9.18 2.60 -9.21
N GLU A 185 9.14 3.48 -8.20
CA GLU A 185 9.44 4.90 -8.40
C GLU A 185 10.90 5.12 -8.87
N ASP A 186 11.84 4.29 -8.39
CA ASP A 186 13.24 4.31 -8.88
C ASP A 186 13.32 3.96 -10.37
N CYS A 187 12.57 2.94 -10.81
CA CYS A 187 12.49 2.56 -12.20
C CYS A 187 11.91 3.71 -13.05
N PHE A 188 10.84 4.33 -12.56
CA PHE A 188 10.21 5.47 -13.24
C PHE A 188 11.16 6.68 -13.31
N HIS A 189 11.91 6.97 -12.25
CA HIS A 189 12.91 8.02 -12.26
C HIS A 189 14.02 7.73 -13.28
N GLY A 190 14.49 6.48 -13.36
CA GLY A 190 15.46 6.04 -14.37
C GLY A 190 14.97 6.22 -15.80
N ILE A 191 13.71 5.87 -16.09
CA ILE A 191 13.07 6.09 -17.39
C ILE A 191 13.02 7.60 -17.71
N ALA A 192 12.59 8.42 -16.76
CA ALA A 192 12.50 9.86 -16.95
C ALA A 192 13.87 10.51 -17.21
N GLU A 193 14.92 10.09 -16.49
CA GLU A 193 16.29 10.59 -16.70
C GLU A 193 16.88 10.12 -18.04
N ALA A 194 16.66 8.87 -18.45
CA ALA A 194 17.08 8.37 -19.75
C ALA A 194 16.45 9.18 -20.90
N LEU A 195 15.15 9.49 -20.79
CA LEU A 195 14.42 10.30 -21.77
C LEU A 195 14.86 11.77 -21.79
N LYS A 196 15.26 12.35 -20.65
CA LYS A 196 15.88 13.69 -20.60
C LYS A 196 17.25 13.74 -21.30
N GLY A 197 17.99 12.62 -21.28
CA GLY A 197 19.32 12.51 -21.88
C GLY A 197 19.31 12.36 -23.40
N ALA A 198 18.18 11.99 -24.01
CA ALA A 198 18.03 11.92 -25.45
C ALA A 198 17.97 13.34 -26.05
N SER A 199 18.76 13.64 -27.08
CA SER A 199 18.70 14.95 -27.75
C SER A 199 17.37 15.16 -28.44
N THR A 200 16.91 16.42 -28.48
CA THR A 200 15.68 16.83 -29.18
C THR A 200 15.68 16.43 -30.65
N GLU A 201 16.84 16.53 -31.32
CA GLU A 201 17.01 16.14 -32.73
C GLU A 201 16.80 14.63 -32.92
N ASN A 202 17.39 13.79 -32.07
CA ASN A 202 17.22 12.34 -32.15
C ASN A 202 15.78 11.91 -31.87
N MET A 203 15.09 12.61 -30.98
CA MET A 203 13.67 12.33 -30.69
C MET A 203 12.74 12.82 -31.80
N GLN A 204 12.94 14.01 -32.36
CA GLN A 204 12.18 14.50 -33.51
C GLN A 204 12.34 13.58 -34.72
N GLN A 205 13.57 13.20 -35.04
CA GLN A 205 13.88 12.29 -36.15
C GLN A 205 13.30 10.88 -35.95
N ALA A 206 13.27 10.37 -34.71
CA ALA A 206 12.66 9.07 -34.37
C ALA A 206 11.12 9.11 -34.33
N MET A 207 10.54 10.26 -34.01
CA MET A 207 9.09 10.48 -33.91
C MET A 207 8.46 10.93 -35.24
N GLY A 208 9.27 11.09 -36.30
CA GLY A 208 8.81 11.56 -37.61
C GLY A 208 8.29 13.00 -37.59
N LEU A 209 8.77 13.80 -36.64
CA LEU A 209 8.46 15.22 -36.45
C LEU A 209 9.56 16.12 -37.01
#